data_AF-A0A2L2NWA8-F1
#
_entry.id   AF-A0A2L2NWA8-F1
#
_cell.length_a   1.000
_cell.length_b   1.000
_cell.length_c   1.000
_cell.angle_alpha   90.00
_cell.angle_beta   90.00
_cell.angle_gamma   90.00
#
_symmetry.space_group_name_H-M   'P 1'
#
loop_
_entity.id
_entity.type
_entity.pdbx_description
1 polymer ?
#
loop_
_entity_poly.entity_id
_entity_poly.type
_entity_poly.pdbx_seq_one_letter_code
_entity_poly.pdbx_strand_id
1 'polypeptide(L)'
;MENELKLSNNRRDAIATSIHQTVQAFSDRLPGKVNGLCLYYAGLGMDVCTVVYQKVSKDETLYYSLQGGSISVRVASDPEDVSKGVNFGAINPSFKTGNYHCWIVGLCRERRIITPFEFIDFTSKHYKSNSLEQGHRWERTDIGDYLWLDQDEMEKYGVSANFDENITQKAMEAWSDISFKDAMLYQTIQNYKSINQ
;
A
#
# COMPACT_ATOMS: atom_id res chain seq x y z
N MET A 1 -13.64 -23.85 3.47
CA MET A 1 -12.83 -23.13 4.48
C MET A 1 -12.17 -21.98 3.75
N GLU A 2 -12.60 -20.74 4.03
CA GLU A 2 -11.77 -19.58 3.67
C GLU A 2 -10.43 -19.75 4.39
N ASN A 3 -9.34 -19.38 3.73
CA ASN A 3 -8.04 -19.30 4.38
C ASN A 3 -8.17 -18.22 5.47
N GLU A 4 -8.26 -18.61 6.75
CA GLU A 4 -8.56 -17.71 7.89
C GLU A 4 -7.54 -16.56 8.04
N LEU A 5 -6.44 -16.63 7.31
CA LEU A 5 -5.38 -15.64 7.26
C LEU A 5 -5.59 -14.53 6.21
N LYS A 6 -6.66 -14.60 5.39
CA LYS A 6 -6.87 -13.65 4.29
C LYS A 6 -8.27 -13.07 4.29
N LEU A 7 -8.36 -11.76 4.00
CA LEU A 7 -9.63 -11.11 3.71
C LEU A 7 -10.14 -11.55 2.33
N SER A 8 -11.46 -11.71 2.18
CA SER A 8 -12.09 -12.00 0.90
C SER A 8 -11.93 -10.84 -0.09
N ASN A 9 -11.94 -11.12 -1.40
CA ASN A 9 -11.74 -10.11 -2.44
C ASN A 9 -12.71 -8.93 -2.32
N ASN A 10 -14.01 -9.19 -2.08
CA ASN A 10 -14.99 -8.11 -1.87
C ASN A 10 -14.61 -7.17 -0.72
N ARG A 11 -14.03 -7.70 0.36
CA ARG A 11 -13.54 -6.88 1.48
C ARG A 11 -12.31 -6.08 1.08
N ARG A 12 -11.38 -6.69 0.34
CA ARG A 12 -10.18 -6.03 -0.17
C ARG A 12 -10.55 -4.85 -1.10
N ASP A 13 -11.46 -5.07 -2.03
CA ASP A 13 -12.00 -4.04 -2.94
C ASP A 13 -12.67 -2.90 -2.18
N ALA A 14 -13.50 -3.23 -1.18
CA ALA A 14 -14.17 -2.22 -0.37
C ALA A 14 -13.20 -1.42 0.51
N ILE A 15 -12.14 -2.06 1.04
CA ILE A 15 -11.07 -1.37 1.77
C ILE A 15 -10.38 -0.39 0.82
N ALA A 16 -9.89 -0.86 -0.33
CA ALA A 16 -9.18 -0.02 -1.30
C ALA A 16 -10.03 1.19 -1.75
N THR A 17 -11.31 0.95 -2.06
CA THR A 17 -12.27 2.00 -2.44
C THR A 17 -12.45 3.01 -1.32
N SER A 18 -12.68 2.54 -0.08
CA SER A 18 -12.90 3.41 1.08
C SER A 18 -11.67 4.26 1.41
N ILE A 19 -10.46 3.70 1.34
CA ILE A 19 -9.20 4.42 1.53
C ILE A 19 -9.06 5.50 0.47
N HIS A 20 -9.27 5.16 -0.80
CA HIS A 20 -9.14 6.12 -1.89
C HIS A 20 -10.12 7.29 -1.73
N GLN A 21 -11.39 7.01 -1.42
CA GLN A 21 -12.40 8.04 -1.15
C GLN A 21 -12.01 8.94 0.02
N THR A 22 -11.50 8.38 1.12
CA THR A 22 -11.05 9.19 2.27
C THR A 22 -9.84 10.04 1.92
N VAL A 23 -8.84 9.49 1.23
CA VAL A 23 -7.65 10.26 0.83
C VAL A 23 -8.06 11.43 -0.09
N GLN A 24 -9.01 11.22 -1.00
CA GLN A 24 -9.57 12.30 -1.81
C GLN A 24 -10.33 13.33 -0.97
N ALA A 25 -11.16 12.91 -0.01
CA ALA A 25 -11.90 13.82 0.86
C ALA A 25 -10.99 14.70 1.77
N PHE A 26 -9.77 14.24 2.03
CA PHE A 26 -8.78 14.97 2.82
C PHE A 26 -7.73 15.68 1.97
N SER A 27 -7.84 15.70 0.63
CA SER A 27 -6.81 16.15 -0.30
C SER A 27 -6.22 17.54 0.02
N ASP A 28 -7.04 18.47 0.50
CA ASP A 28 -6.64 19.84 0.86
C ASP A 28 -5.64 19.90 2.03
N ARG A 29 -5.50 18.80 2.78
CA ARG A 29 -4.58 18.64 3.91
C ARG A 29 -3.37 17.78 3.58
N LEU A 30 -3.31 17.23 2.37
CA LEU A 30 -2.28 16.26 1.96
C LEU A 30 -1.21 16.92 1.07
N PRO A 31 -0.01 16.32 1.00
CA PRO A 31 1.00 16.74 0.03
C PRO A 31 0.49 16.60 -1.41
N GLY A 32 0.74 17.59 -2.26
CA GLY A 32 0.32 17.55 -3.66
C GLY A 32 1.10 16.58 -4.57
N LYS A 33 2.12 15.87 -4.07
CA LYS A 33 2.93 14.93 -4.85
C LYS A 33 2.62 13.48 -4.48
N VAL A 34 2.50 12.61 -5.50
CA VAL A 34 2.20 11.17 -5.35
C VAL A 34 3.14 10.45 -4.38
N ASN A 35 4.45 10.71 -4.43
CA ASN A 35 5.39 10.08 -3.50
C ASN A 35 5.13 10.49 -2.04
N GLY A 36 4.57 11.67 -1.79
CA GLY A 36 4.13 12.08 -0.45
C GLY A 36 2.81 11.42 -0.04
N LEU A 37 1.96 11.06 -1.01
CA LEU A 37 0.68 10.39 -0.76
C LEU A 37 0.85 8.92 -0.35
N CYS A 38 1.93 8.23 -0.75
CA CYS A 38 2.13 6.82 -0.38
C CYS A 38 2.12 6.59 1.12
N LEU A 39 2.62 7.54 1.93
CA LEU A 39 2.55 7.48 3.38
C LEU A 39 1.10 7.45 3.88
N TYR A 40 0.23 8.30 3.34
CA TYR A 40 -1.16 8.40 3.76
C TYR A 40 -1.98 7.20 3.31
N TYR A 41 -1.75 6.71 2.09
CA TYR A 41 -2.38 5.49 1.59
C TYR A 41 -1.96 4.25 2.40
N ALA A 42 -0.66 4.07 2.63
CA ALA A 42 -0.14 2.92 3.35
C ALA A 42 -0.42 2.98 4.86
N GLY A 43 -0.28 4.15 5.48
CA GLY A 43 -0.57 4.35 6.91
C GLY A 43 -2.06 4.12 7.21
N LEU A 44 -2.95 4.77 6.46
CA LEU A 44 -4.40 4.55 6.62
C LEU A 44 -4.79 3.11 6.29
N GLY A 45 -4.20 2.54 5.23
CA GLY A 45 -4.45 1.15 4.87
C GLY A 45 -3.99 0.16 5.92
N MET A 46 -2.86 0.39 6.58
CA MET A 46 -2.38 -0.43 7.70
C MET A 46 -3.42 -0.49 8.81
N ASP A 47 -3.92 0.67 9.24
CA ASP A 47 -4.91 0.78 10.32
C ASP A 47 -6.24 0.12 9.93
N VAL A 48 -6.74 0.40 8.72
CA VAL A 48 -8.03 -0.12 8.24
C VAL A 48 -7.98 -1.62 8.01
N CYS A 49 -6.94 -2.14 7.34
CA CYS A 49 -6.78 -3.58 7.12
C CYS A 49 -6.70 -4.32 8.46
N THR A 50 -5.98 -3.78 9.44
CA THR A 50 -5.89 -4.35 10.79
C THR A 50 -7.26 -4.38 11.47
N VAL A 51 -7.96 -3.24 11.54
CA VAL A 51 -9.29 -3.15 12.17
C VAL A 51 -10.30 -4.10 11.52
N VAL A 52 -10.32 -4.15 10.18
CA VAL A 52 -11.26 -5.02 9.45
C VAL A 52 -10.91 -6.49 9.66
N TYR A 53 -9.63 -6.86 9.57
CA TYR A 53 -9.19 -8.24 9.79
C TYR A 53 -9.53 -8.72 11.19
N GLN A 54 -9.12 -7.99 12.23
CA GLN A 54 -9.36 -8.37 13.63
C GLN A 54 -10.86 -8.51 13.94
N LYS A 55 -11.70 -7.67 13.32
CA LYS A 55 -13.16 -7.79 13.47
C LYS A 55 -13.72 -9.06 12.83
N VAL A 56 -13.20 -9.46 11.67
CA VAL A 56 -13.66 -10.63 10.92
C VAL A 56 -13.13 -11.93 11.54
N SER A 57 -11.84 -11.98 11.85
CA SER A 57 -11.15 -13.17 12.38
C SER A 57 -11.36 -13.36 13.88
N LYS A 58 -11.67 -12.28 14.61
CA LYS A 58 -11.70 -12.23 16.09
C LYS A 58 -10.33 -12.48 16.74
N ASP A 59 -9.24 -12.35 15.99
CA ASP A 59 -7.86 -12.42 16.51
C ASP A 59 -7.25 -11.00 16.59
N GLU A 60 -7.22 -10.43 17.80
CA GLU A 60 -6.65 -9.09 18.06
C GLU A 60 -5.11 -9.07 18.10
N THR A 61 -4.44 -10.23 18.02
CA THR A 61 -2.97 -10.32 18.03
C THR A 61 -2.34 -10.16 16.66
N LEU A 62 -3.15 -10.33 15.60
CA LEU A 62 -2.72 -10.23 14.21
C LEU A 62 -3.00 -8.83 13.67
N TYR A 63 -2.04 -8.29 12.92
CA TYR A 63 -2.12 -6.94 12.37
C TYR A 63 -1.37 -6.83 11.04
N TYR A 64 -1.66 -5.78 10.28
CA TYR A 64 -0.89 -5.38 9.11
C TYR A 64 0.16 -4.34 9.50
N SER A 65 1.32 -4.34 8.83
CA SER A 65 2.46 -3.50 9.17
C SER A 65 2.84 -2.58 8.01
N LEU A 66 3.04 -1.30 8.31
CA LEU A 66 3.61 -0.33 7.38
C LEU A 66 5.07 -0.68 7.10
N GLN A 67 5.47 -0.59 5.83
CA GLN A 67 6.84 -0.76 5.37
C GLN A 67 7.23 0.43 4.48
N GLY A 68 8.51 0.74 4.45
CA GLY A 68 9.07 1.82 3.66
C GLY A 68 10.37 1.43 2.98
N GLY A 69 10.66 2.10 1.87
CA GLY A 69 11.85 1.86 1.06
C GLY A 69 11.65 2.30 -0.38
N SER A 70 11.86 1.40 -1.33
CA SER A 70 11.59 1.62 -2.76
C SER A 70 10.93 0.39 -3.40
N ILE A 71 10.17 0.62 -4.46
CA ILE A 71 9.51 -0.43 -5.22
C ILE A 71 9.90 -0.31 -6.69
N SER A 72 10.27 -1.41 -7.31
CA SER A 72 10.40 -1.50 -8.76
C SER A 72 9.20 -2.21 -9.34
N VAL A 73 8.60 -1.63 -10.37
CA VAL A 73 7.50 -2.23 -11.11
C VAL A 73 7.91 -2.38 -12.56
N ARG A 74 7.82 -3.60 -13.07
CA ARG A 74 8.04 -3.90 -14.47
C ARG A 74 7.00 -3.20 -15.33
N VAL A 75 7.42 -2.54 -16.40
CA VAL A 75 6.53 -1.78 -17.29
C VAL A 75 6.41 -2.39 -18.69
N ALA A 76 7.23 -3.39 -19.02
CA ALA A 76 7.22 -4.10 -20.30
C ALA A 76 5.92 -4.88 -20.52
N SER A 77 5.48 -4.98 -21.78
CA SER A 77 4.35 -5.82 -22.19
C SER A 77 4.65 -7.32 -22.05
N ASP A 78 5.92 -7.69 -22.23
CA ASP A 78 6.41 -9.05 -22.05
C ASP A 78 6.66 -9.33 -20.56
N PRO A 79 5.95 -10.28 -19.93
CA PRO A 79 6.13 -10.63 -18.53
C PRO A 79 7.47 -11.31 -18.23
N GLU A 80 8.28 -11.67 -19.24
CA GLU A 80 9.64 -12.21 -19.05
C GLU A 80 10.72 -11.12 -19.21
N ASP A 81 10.38 -9.94 -19.75
CA ASP A 81 11.33 -8.82 -19.91
C ASP A 81 11.53 -8.09 -18.58
N VAL A 82 12.53 -8.55 -17.81
CA VAL A 82 12.96 -7.95 -16.54
C VAL A 82 13.80 -6.67 -16.73
N SER A 83 14.15 -6.28 -17.97
CA SER A 83 15.06 -5.17 -18.22
C SER A 83 14.43 -3.78 -18.06
N LYS A 84 13.10 -3.71 -18.03
CA LYS A 84 12.33 -2.46 -17.95
C LYS A 84 11.51 -2.37 -16.65
N GLY A 85 12.19 -1.97 -15.57
CA GLY A 85 11.56 -1.61 -14.30
C GLY A 85 11.54 -0.09 -14.10
N VAL A 86 10.44 0.43 -13.56
CA VAL A 86 10.35 1.81 -13.06
C VAL A 86 10.35 1.78 -11.55
N ASN A 87 11.22 2.59 -10.95
CA ASN A 87 11.37 2.67 -9.51
C ASN A 87 10.48 3.78 -8.94
N PHE A 88 9.67 3.43 -7.95
CA PHE A 88 8.94 4.35 -7.09
C PHE A 88 9.69 4.48 -5.77
N GLY A 89 10.07 5.71 -5.43
CA GLY A 89 11.16 5.98 -4.50
C GLY A 89 12.52 6.02 -5.19
N ALA A 90 13.59 6.26 -4.42
CA ALA A 90 14.96 6.23 -4.95
C ALA A 90 15.67 4.94 -4.54
N ILE A 91 16.70 4.54 -5.30
CA ILE A 91 17.62 3.44 -4.94
C ILE A 91 18.19 3.68 -3.52
N ASN A 92 18.46 4.95 -3.18
CA ASN A 92 18.78 5.40 -1.83
C ASN A 92 17.60 6.23 -1.32
N PRO A 93 16.60 5.60 -0.69
CA PRO A 93 15.39 6.31 -0.30
C PRO A 93 15.67 7.32 0.81
N SER A 94 14.91 8.43 0.81
CA SER A 94 15.12 9.51 1.78
C SER A 94 13.83 10.25 2.10
N PHE A 95 13.42 10.12 3.36
CA PHE A 95 12.27 10.82 3.92
C PHE A 95 12.37 12.34 3.76
N LYS A 96 13.57 12.91 3.99
CA LYS A 96 13.82 14.36 3.87
C LYS A 96 13.54 14.90 2.46
N THR A 97 13.84 14.10 1.44
CA THR A 97 13.65 14.51 0.04
C THR A 97 12.29 14.11 -0.54
N GLY A 98 11.50 13.31 0.18
CA GLY A 98 10.28 12.70 -0.34
C GLY A 98 10.54 11.60 -1.39
N ASN A 99 11.79 11.14 -1.52
CA ASN A 99 12.19 10.09 -2.45
C ASN A 99 12.12 8.74 -1.75
N TYR A 100 10.94 8.29 -1.41
CA TYR A 100 10.69 6.99 -0.82
C TYR A 100 9.33 6.48 -1.29
N HIS A 101 9.06 5.22 -1.00
CA HIS A 101 7.75 4.63 -1.18
C HIS A 101 7.34 3.87 0.08
N CYS A 102 6.04 3.82 0.35
CA CYS A 102 5.45 3.10 1.48
C CYS A 102 4.42 2.09 0.97
N TRP A 103 4.40 0.92 1.58
CA TRP A 103 3.46 -0.17 1.31
C TRP A 103 3.11 -0.87 2.63
N ILE A 104 2.21 -1.84 2.57
CA ILE A 104 1.81 -2.62 3.73
C ILE A 104 2.18 -4.07 3.49
N VAL A 105 2.60 -4.75 4.55
CA VAL A 105 2.74 -6.21 4.57
C VAL A 105 1.92 -6.80 5.71
N GLY A 106 1.47 -8.03 5.56
CA GLY A 106 0.79 -8.72 6.65
C GLY A 106 0.38 -10.14 6.28
N LEU A 107 -0.05 -10.94 7.24
CA LEU A 107 -0.24 -10.56 8.65
C LEU A 107 1.08 -10.60 9.44
N CYS A 108 1.11 -9.88 10.55
CA CYS A 108 2.21 -9.86 11.51
C CYS A 108 1.72 -10.28 12.90
N ARG A 109 2.62 -10.88 13.69
CA ARG A 109 2.45 -11.16 15.13
C ARG A 109 3.75 -10.87 15.85
N GLU A 110 3.70 -10.21 17.00
CA GLU A 110 4.90 -9.93 17.82
C GLU A 110 6.06 -9.30 17.03
N ARG A 111 5.76 -8.34 16.14
CA ARG A 111 6.75 -7.67 15.25
C ARG A 111 7.41 -8.58 14.20
N ARG A 112 6.82 -9.74 13.91
CA ARG A 112 7.29 -10.66 12.86
C ARG A 112 6.21 -10.85 11.81
N ILE A 113 6.61 -10.83 10.54
CA ILE A 113 5.75 -11.16 9.40
C ILE A 113 5.48 -12.67 9.43
N ILE A 114 4.21 -13.06 9.25
CA ILE A 114 3.79 -14.44 9.07
C ILE A 114 3.90 -14.78 7.59
N THR A 115 4.60 -15.87 7.27
CA THR A 115 4.76 -16.35 5.89
C THR A 115 3.79 -17.50 5.58
N PRO A 116 3.19 -17.56 4.39
CA PRO A 116 3.29 -16.57 3.31
C PRO A 116 2.60 -15.25 3.67
N PHE A 117 3.14 -14.14 3.19
CA PHE A 117 2.63 -12.79 3.47
C PHE A 117 1.93 -12.17 2.26
N GLU A 118 1.09 -11.18 2.52
CA GLU A 118 0.44 -10.30 1.56
C GLU A 118 1.23 -9.00 1.44
N PHE A 119 1.57 -8.60 0.22
CA PHE A 119 2.07 -7.28 -0.15
C PHE A 119 0.90 -6.42 -0.63
N ILE A 120 0.75 -5.22 -0.07
CA ILE A 120 -0.38 -4.34 -0.39
C ILE A 120 0.10 -2.93 -0.70
N ASP A 121 -0.32 -2.39 -1.84
CA ASP A 121 -0.06 -1.01 -2.24
C ASP A 121 -1.31 -0.36 -2.82
N PHE A 122 -1.88 0.60 -2.07
CA PHE A 122 -3.06 1.36 -2.48
C PHE A 122 -2.76 2.56 -3.40
N THR A 123 -1.49 2.77 -3.77
CA THR A 123 -1.06 3.82 -4.72
C THR A 123 -0.83 3.32 -6.13
N SER A 124 -1.02 2.02 -6.40
CA SER A 124 -0.68 1.41 -7.69
C SER A 124 -1.37 2.03 -8.90
N LYS A 125 -2.59 2.57 -8.72
CA LYS A 125 -3.30 3.35 -9.73
C LYS A 125 -2.51 4.53 -10.31
N HIS A 126 -1.56 5.06 -9.53
CA HIS A 126 -0.73 6.19 -9.92
C HIS A 126 0.58 5.78 -10.60
N TYR A 127 0.90 4.48 -10.66
CA TYR A 127 2.18 4.03 -11.22
C TYR A 127 2.35 4.39 -12.68
N LYS A 128 1.31 4.22 -13.50
CA LYS A 128 1.37 4.58 -14.92
C LYS A 128 1.60 6.07 -15.11
N SER A 129 0.80 6.93 -14.47
CA SER A 129 0.96 8.38 -14.62
C SER A 129 2.34 8.84 -14.13
N ASN A 130 2.79 8.34 -12.97
CA ASN A 130 4.08 8.70 -12.38
C ASN A 130 5.26 8.15 -13.23
N SER A 131 5.12 6.97 -13.84
CA SER A 131 6.08 6.43 -14.81
C SER A 131 6.22 7.32 -16.06
N LEU A 132 5.09 7.77 -16.61
CA LEU A 132 5.08 8.67 -17.78
C LEU A 132 5.67 10.05 -17.44
N GLU A 133 5.38 10.60 -16.24
CA GLU A 133 5.97 11.86 -15.76
C GLU A 133 7.50 11.78 -15.58
N GLN A 134 8.01 10.60 -15.25
CA GLN A 134 9.46 10.32 -15.19
C GLN A 134 10.09 10.10 -16.58
N GLY A 135 9.31 10.12 -17.66
CA GLY A 135 9.79 9.94 -19.03
C GLY A 135 9.92 8.48 -19.48
N HIS A 136 9.39 7.53 -18.69
CA HIS A 136 9.35 6.12 -19.08
C HIS A 136 8.11 5.81 -19.93
N ARG A 137 8.15 4.71 -20.69
CA ARG A 137 6.97 4.17 -21.39
C ARG A 137 6.27 3.13 -20.52
N TRP A 138 4.94 3.14 -20.55
CA TRP A 138 4.10 2.10 -19.95
C TRP A 138 3.60 1.17 -21.05
N GLU A 139 4.21 0.00 -21.18
CA GLU A 139 3.94 -0.95 -22.29
C GLU A 139 2.98 -2.07 -21.88
N ARG A 140 2.73 -2.26 -20.58
CA ARG A 140 1.81 -3.26 -20.03
C ARG A 140 0.39 -2.74 -19.83
N THR A 141 -0.52 -3.66 -19.54
CA THR A 141 -1.86 -3.33 -19.02
C THR A 141 -1.74 -2.54 -17.71
N ASP A 142 -2.62 -1.56 -17.54
CA ASP A 142 -2.69 -0.74 -16.34
C ASP A 142 -2.88 -1.62 -15.11
N ILE A 143 -2.08 -1.34 -14.08
CA ILE A 143 -2.27 -1.96 -12.77
C ILE A 143 -3.52 -1.33 -12.16
N GLY A 144 -4.37 -2.16 -11.56
CA GLY A 144 -5.65 -1.74 -10.98
C GLY A 144 -5.51 -0.73 -9.83
N ASP A 145 -6.64 -0.41 -9.21
CA ASP A 145 -6.72 0.62 -8.17
C ASP A 145 -5.78 0.39 -6.98
N TYR A 146 -5.45 -0.87 -6.73
CA TYR A 146 -4.52 -1.31 -5.70
C TYR A 146 -3.78 -2.59 -6.13
N LEU A 147 -2.64 -2.87 -5.51
CA LEU A 147 -2.01 -4.17 -5.49
C LEU A 147 -2.29 -4.83 -4.14
N TRP A 148 -2.74 -6.08 -4.15
CA TRP A 148 -2.89 -6.93 -2.95
C TRP A 148 -2.50 -8.34 -3.36
N LEU A 149 -1.20 -8.60 -3.27
CA LEU A 149 -0.54 -9.76 -3.86
C LEU A 149 -0.04 -10.67 -2.76
N ASP A 150 -0.14 -11.97 -2.97
CA ASP A 150 0.66 -12.91 -2.20
C ASP A 150 2.15 -12.78 -2.56
N GLN A 151 3.05 -13.19 -1.66
CA GLN A 151 4.49 -13.19 -1.91
C GLN A 151 4.87 -13.80 -3.27
N ASP A 152 4.27 -14.93 -3.64
CA ASP A 152 4.55 -15.63 -4.91
C ASP A 152 3.95 -14.89 -6.13
N GLU A 153 2.94 -14.04 -5.92
CA GLU A 153 2.33 -13.24 -6.98
C GLU A 153 3.15 -11.98 -7.29
N MET A 154 3.98 -11.50 -6.35
CA MET A 154 4.82 -10.32 -6.58
C MET A 154 5.71 -10.48 -7.82
N GLU A 155 6.38 -11.62 -7.95
CA GLU A 155 7.25 -11.93 -9.10
C GLU A 155 6.45 -11.94 -10.41
N LYS A 156 5.30 -12.63 -10.42
CA LYS A 156 4.38 -12.71 -11.56
C LYS A 156 3.86 -11.34 -12.00
N TYR A 157 3.58 -10.46 -11.06
CA TYR A 157 3.17 -9.09 -11.35
C TYR A 157 4.35 -8.17 -11.71
N GLY A 158 5.58 -8.66 -11.58
CA GLY A 158 6.80 -7.89 -11.84
C GLY A 158 7.02 -6.79 -10.82
N VAL A 159 6.68 -7.04 -9.56
CA VAL A 159 6.85 -6.11 -8.43
C VAL A 159 8.01 -6.62 -7.58
N SER A 160 9.00 -5.78 -7.35
CA SER A 160 10.05 -6.02 -6.37
C SER A 160 10.08 -4.87 -5.37
N ALA A 161 10.16 -5.20 -4.08
CA ALA A 161 10.23 -4.21 -3.02
C ALA A 161 11.60 -4.31 -2.33
N ASN A 162 12.27 -3.18 -2.18
CA ASN A 162 13.51 -3.08 -1.42
C ASN A 162 13.22 -2.32 -0.12
N PHE A 163 13.17 -3.09 0.97
CA PHE A 163 12.90 -2.62 2.32
C PHE A 163 14.05 -1.77 2.88
N ASP A 164 13.70 -0.67 3.54
CA ASP A 164 14.62 0.17 4.31
C ASP A 164 14.05 0.42 5.71
N GLU A 165 14.76 -0.06 6.74
CA GLU A 165 14.32 0.03 8.14
C GLU A 165 14.19 1.47 8.63
N ASN A 166 15.13 2.35 8.25
CA ASN A 166 15.13 3.76 8.66
C ASN A 166 13.99 4.54 7.98
N ILE A 167 13.66 4.23 6.73
CA ILE A 167 12.48 4.81 6.07
C ILE A 167 11.20 4.30 6.73
N THR A 168 11.13 3.00 7.04
CA THR A 168 9.99 2.40 7.72
C THR A 168 9.74 3.07 9.07
N GLN A 169 10.78 3.22 9.90
CA GLN A 169 10.68 3.88 11.20
C GLN A 169 10.17 5.32 11.06
N LYS A 170 10.77 6.12 10.15
CA LYS A 170 10.33 7.51 9.92
C LYS A 170 8.91 7.62 9.38
N ALA A 171 8.51 6.69 8.52
CA ALA A 171 7.15 6.62 8.01
C ALA A 171 6.15 6.32 9.16
N MET A 172 6.48 5.40 10.06
CA MET A 172 5.65 5.12 11.24
C MET A 172 5.56 6.30 12.21
N GLU A 173 6.67 6.98 12.48
CA GLU A 173 6.71 8.20 13.30
C GLU A 173 5.86 9.30 12.66
N ALA A 174 6.08 9.59 11.38
CA ALA A 174 5.33 10.61 10.65
C ALA A 174 3.83 10.28 10.56
N TRP A 175 3.45 9.02 10.32
CA TRP A 175 2.05 8.61 10.33
C TRP A 175 1.42 8.83 11.71
N SER A 176 2.17 8.51 12.77
CA SER A 176 1.71 8.65 14.15
C SER A 176 1.42 10.10 14.54
N ASP A 177 2.18 11.04 13.97
CA ASP A 177 2.12 12.47 14.26
C ASP A 177 1.08 13.26 13.42
N ILE A 178 0.40 12.62 12.46
CA ILE A 178 -0.65 13.28 11.69
C ILE A 178 -1.86 13.56 12.58
N SER A 179 -2.11 14.84 12.85
CA SER A 179 -3.17 15.32 13.76
C SER A 179 -4.60 14.94 13.36
N PHE A 180 -4.83 14.58 12.10
CA PHE A 180 -6.13 14.19 11.57
C PHE A 180 -6.21 12.71 11.17
N LYS A 181 -5.24 11.87 11.55
CA LYS A 181 -5.21 10.44 11.17
C LYS A 181 -6.44 9.69 11.70
N ASP A 182 -6.86 9.98 12.93
CA ASP A 182 -8.02 9.32 13.56
C ASP A 182 -9.33 9.69 12.84
N ALA A 183 -9.43 10.93 12.33
CA ALA A 183 -10.56 11.36 11.52
C ALA A 183 -10.58 10.65 10.16
N MET A 184 -9.41 10.45 9.53
CA MET A 184 -9.30 9.66 8.30
C MET A 184 -9.68 8.19 8.54
N LEU A 185 -9.18 7.58 9.62
CA LEU A 185 -9.52 6.21 9.99
C LEU A 185 -11.04 6.08 10.22
N TYR A 186 -11.64 6.97 11.02
CA TYR A 186 -13.07 6.98 11.26
C TYR A 186 -13.87 7.07 9.96
N GLN A 187 -13.55 8.05 9.09
CA GLN A 187 -14.24 8.22 7.81
C GLN A 187 -14.11 6.98 6.93
N THR A 188 -12.92 6.38 6.87
CA THR A 188 -12.66 5.19 6.05
C THR A 188 -13.47 4.00 6.53
N ILE A 189 -13.58 3.79 7.83
CA ILE A 189 -14.42 2.73 8.40
C ILE A 189 -15.91 2.97 8.11
N GLN A 190 -16.39 4.22 8.09
CA GLN A 190 -17.78 4.51 7.69
C GLN A 190 -18.00 4.21 6.20
N ASN A 191 -17.10 4.65 5.33
CA ASN A 191 -17.15 4.37 3.90
C ASN A 191 -17.14 2.85 3.64
N TYR A 192 -16.22 2.11 4.28
CA TYR A 192 -16.13 0.65 4.19
C TYR A 192 -17.43 -0.05 4.57
N LYS A 193 -18.07 0.37 5.68
CA LYS A 193 -19.36 -0.18 6.12
C LYS A 193 -20.47 0.11 5.12
N SER A 194 -20.49 1.29 4.51
CA SER A 194 -21.49 1.63 3.49
C SER A 194 -21.35 0.81 2.21
N ILE A 195 -20.13 0.36 1.87
CA ILE A 195 -19.87 -0.44 0.67
C ILE A 195 -20.20 -1.94 0.89
N ASN A 196 -20.06 -2.44 2.13
CA ASN A 196 -20.29 -3.85 2.48
C ASN A 196 -21.65 -4.16 3.12
N GLN A 197 -22.61 -3.22 3.06
CA GLN A 197 -24.01 -3.48 3.41
C GLN A 197 -24.76 -4.08 2.21
#